data_AF-A0A2K3KIB8-F1
#
_entry.id   AF-A0A2K3KIB8-F1
#
_cell.length_a   1.000
_cell.length_b   1.000
_cell.length_c   1.000
_cell.angle_alpha   90.00
_cell.angle_beta   90.00
_cell.angle_gamma   90.00
#
_symmetry.space_group_name_H-M   'P 1'
#
loop_
_entity.id
_entity.type
_entity.pdbx_description
1 polymer ?
#
loop_
_entity_poly.entity_id
_entity_poly.type
_entity_poly.pdbx_seq_one_letter_code
_entity_poly.pdbx_strand_id
1 'polypeptide(L)'
;HRVDTSVPIEDTVKDFFQYETCELKKLVEEGKVKYIGLSEASPDTIRRAHAVHPITAVQIEWSLWTRDIEDEIVPLCRELGIGIVTYSPLGRGFFGGKGVLENVSAASSLVYSILASS
;
A
#
# COMPACT_ATOMS: atom_id res chain seq x y z
N HIS A 1 -27.30 3.33 -15.03
CA HIS A 1 -25.82 3.29 -15.03
C HIS A 1 -25.28 4.42 -15.93
N ARG A 2 -25.41 5.66 -15.46
CA ARG A 2 -24.78 6.86 -16.06
C ARG A 2 -24.39 7.77 -14.90
N VAL A 3 -23.27 8.46 -15.03
CA VAL A 3 -22.79 9.43 -14.04
C VAL A 3 -23.83 10.56 -13.94
N ASP A 4 -24.28 10.84 -12.72
CA ASP A 4 -25.13 11.99 -12.44
C ASP A 4 -24.27 13.26 -12.59
N THR A 5 -24.71 14.18 -13.46
CA THR A 5 -23.98 15.42 -13.75
C THR A 5 -24.34 16.56 -12.81
N SER A 6 -25.34 16.35 -11.93
CA SER A 6 -25.76 17.31 -10.92
C SER A 6 -24.92 17.27 -9.64
N VAL A 7 -24.12 16.22 -9.47
CA VAL A 7 -23.18 16.04 -8.36
C VAL A 7 -21.77 16.07 -8.96
N PRO A 8 -20.89 17.00 -8.53
CA PRO A 8 -19.48 16.94 -8.88
C PRO A 8 -18.93 15.53 -8.66
N ILE A 9 -18.09 15.05 -9.56
CA ILE A 9 -17.57 13.68 -9.48
C ILE A 9 -16.83 13.45 -8.16
N GLU A 10 -16.21 14.50 -7.63
CA GLU A 10 -15.52 14.56 -6.35
C GLU A 10 -16.47 14.28 -5.17
N ASP A 11 -17.69 14.84 -5.19
CA ASP A 11 -18.71 14.62 -4.16
C ASP A 11 -19.28 13.20 -4.26
N THR A 12 -19.48 12.69 -5.49
CA THR A 12 -19.91 11.30 -5.70
C THR A 12 -18.87 10.30 -5.19
N VAL A 13 -17.59 10.55 -5.46
CA VAL A 13 -16.48 9.73 -4.99
C VAL A 13 -16.33 9.82 -3.47
N LYS A 14 -16.55 11.02 -2.90
CA LYS A 14 -16.53 11.22 -1.45
C LYS A 14 -17.64 10.44 -0.75
N ASP A 15 -18.86 10.51 -1.25
CA ASP A 15 -20.01 9.78 -0.72
C ASP A 15 -19.81 8.26 -0.84
N PHE A 16 -19.24 7.80 -1.95
CA PHE A 16 -18.93 6.39 -2.14
C PHE A 16 -17.95 5.85 -1.08
N PHE A 17 -16.82 6.54 -0.86
CA PHE A 17 -15.84 6.12 0.16
C PHE A 17 -16.40 6.20 1.59
N GLN A 18 -17.20 7.23 1.88
CA GLN A 18 -17.88 7.37 3.17
C GLN A 18 -18.86 6.22 3.40
N TYR A 19 -19.64 5.87 2.38
CA TYR A 19 -20.61 4.78 2.43
C TYR A 19 -19.95 3.42 2.65
N GLU A 20 -18.92 3.08 1.89
CA GLU A 20 -18.21 1.81 2.07
C GLU A 20 -17.63 1.67 3.49
N THR A 21 -17.03 2.74 4.02
CA THR A 21 -16.48 2.72 5.38
C THR A 21 -17.59 2.57 6.44
N CYS A 22 -18.75 3.19 6.22
CA CYS A 22 -19.92 3.02 7.08
C CYS A 22 -20.45 1.57 7.07
N GLU A 23 -20.49 0.90 5.93
CA GLU A 23 -20.90 -0.51 5.85
C GLU A 23 -19.88 -1.42 6.56
N LEU A 24 -18.58 -1.19 6.38
CA LEU A 24 -17.54 -1.93 7.10
C LEU A 24 -17.64 -1.74 8.62
N LYS A 25 -17.97 -0.53 9.08
CA LYS A 25 -18.22 -0.24 10.50
C LYS A 25 -19.37 -1.10 11.04
N LYS A 26 -20.48 -1.25 10.31
CA LYS A 26 -21.59 -2.13 10.73
C LYS A 26 -21.12 -3.58 10.89
N LEU A 27 -20.28 -4.08 9.99
CA LEU A 27 -19.73 -5.43 10.10
C LEU A 27 -18.84 -5.61 11.34
N VAL A 28 -18.14 -4.55 11.77
CA VAL A 28 -17.40 -4.55 13.04
C VAL A 28 -18.37 -4.60 14.23
N GLU A 29 -19.42 -3.77 14.21
CA GLU A 29 -20.44 -3.71 15.27
C GLU A 29 -21.23 -5.03 15.40
N GLU A 30 -21.50 -5.70 14.28
CA GLU A 30 -22.10 -7.03 14.22
C GLU A 30 -21.12 -8.16 14.62
N GLY A 31 -19.85 -7.85 14.86
CA GLY A 31 -18.82 -8.81 15.23
C GLY A 31 -18.39 -9.76 14.10
N LYS A 32 -18.76 -9.47 12.85
CA LYS A 32 -18.39 -10.27 11.67
C LYS A 32 -16.93 -10.06 11.26
N VAL A 33 -16.40 -8.86 11.50
CA VAL A 33 -14.99 -8.53 11.32
C VAL A 33 -14.46 -7.84 12.58
N LYS A 34 -13.16 -7.96 12.84
CA LYS A 34 -12.55 -7.36 14.04
C LYS A 34 -11.96 -5.98 13.77
N TYR A 35 -11.43 -5.77 12.57
CA TYR A 35 -10.62 -4.61 12.21
C TYR A 35 -10.85 -4.23 10.75
N ILE A 36 -10.65 -2.96 10.44
CA ILE A 36 -10.72 -2.41 9.08
C ILE A 36 -9.31 -2.04 8.63
N GLY A 37 -8.97 -2.43 7.39
CA GLY A 37 -7.74 -2.03 6.73
C GLY A 37 -8.02 -1.45 5.35
N LEU A 38 -7.10 -0.61 4.87
CA LEU A 38 -7.13 -0.04 3.53
C LEU A 38 -5.93 -0.57 2.72
N SER A 39 -6.03 -0.49 1.39
CA SER A 39 -4.94 -0.81 0.49
C SER A 39 -4.80 0.31 -0.53
N GLU A 40 -3.56 0.71 -0.83
CA GLU A 40 -3.24 1.72 -1.85
C GLU A 40 -4.03 3.04 -1.72
N ALA A 41 -4.30 3.43 -0.47
CA ALA A 41 -5.11 4.60 -0.17
C ALA A 41 -4.26 5.87 -0.13
N SER A 42 -4.77 6.95 -0.73
CA SER A 42 -4.17 8.27 -0.62
C SER A 42 -4.29 8.84 0.81
N PRO A 43 -3.47 9.85 1.18
CA PRO A 43 -3.55 10.48 2.50
C PRO A 43 -4.94 11.03 2.83
N ASP A 44 -5.61 11.65 1.85
CA ASP A 44 -6.97 12.17 2.01
C ASP A 44 -7.98 11.05 2.31
N THR A 45 -7.92 9.95 1.55
CA THR A 45 -8.78 8.78 1.77
C THR A 45 -8.55 8.19 3.16
N ILE A 46 -7.30 8.08 3.61
CA ILE A 46 -6.95 7.59 4.95
C ILE A 46 -7.57 8.49 6.02
N ARG A 47 -7.42 9.81 5.92
CA ARG A 47 -7.99 10.76 6.90
C ARG A 47 -9.51 10.67 6.97
N ARG A 48 -10.18 10.63 5.81
CA ARG A 48 -11.66 10.54 5.76
C ARG A 48 -12.17 9.21 6.31
N ALA A 49 -11.55 8.09 5.93
CA ALA A 49 -11.93 6.78 6.42
C ALA A 49 -11.72 6.66 7.95
N HIS A 50 -10.57 7.12 8.45
CA HIS A 50 -10.23 7.09 9.87
C HIS A 50 -11.16 7.98 10.72
N ALA A 51 -11.71 9.05 10.15
CA ALA A 51 -12.73 9.88 10.81
C ALA A 51 -14.08 9.16 10.99
N VAL A 52 -14.40 8.17 10.14
CA VAL A 52 -15.63 7.36 10.23
C VAL A 52 -15.48 6.20 11.21
N HIS A 53 -14.38 5.46 11.09
CA HIS A 53 -14.03 4.36 11.99
C HIS A 53 -12.50 4.18 12.02
N PRO A 54 -11.89 3.87 13.17
CA PRO A 54 -10.44 3.70 13.26
C PRO A 54 -9.91 2.65 12.28
N ILE A 55 -9.06 3.10 11.36
CA ILE A 55 -8.33 2.22 10.44
C ILE A 55 -7.17 1.57 11.18
N THR A 56 -7.10 0.25 11.14
CA THR A 56 -6.06 -0.51 11.87
C THR A 56 -4.78 -0.62 11.07
N ALA A 57 -4.87 -0.79 9.75
CA ALA A 57 -3.70 -0.95 8.89
C ALA A 57 -3.92 -0.39 7.47
N VAL A 58 -2.85 0.11 6.87
CA VAL A 58 -2.76 0.43 5.44
C VAL A 58 -1.74 -0.50 4.79
N GLN A 59 -2.16 -1.21 3.75
CA GLN A 59 -1.29 -2.00 2.90
C GLN A 59 -0.82 -1.17 1.71
N ILE A 60 0.49 -1.11 1.47
CA ILE A 60 1.08 -0.31 0.39
C ILE A 60 2.47 -0.81 -0.01
N GLU A 61 2.94 -0.49 -1.22
CA GLU A 61 4.31 -0.80 -1.64
C GLU A 61 5.32 0.03 -0.83
N TRP A 62 6.30 -0.65 -0.22
CA TRP A 62 7.44 0.03 0.39
C TRP A 62 8.65 -0.90 0.40
N SER A 63 9.75 -0.45 -0.19
CA SER A 63 11.01 -1.19 -0.28
C SER A 63 12.19 -0.22 -0.34
N LEU A 64 13.41 -0.73 -0.44
CA LEU A 64 14.59 0.12 -0.69
C LEU A 64 14.51 0.88 -2.04
N TRP A 65 13.72 0.39 -2.99
CA TRP A 65 13.54 1.01 -4.32
C TRP A 65 12.29 1.87 -4.43
N THR A 66 11.27 1.59 -3.63
CA THR A 66 9.97 2.29 -3.67
C THR A 66 9.77 2.97 -2.33
N ARG A 67 10.03 4.27 -2.25
CA ARG A 67 10.03 5.06 -1.00
C ARG A 67 9.06 6.25 -1.00
N ASP A 68 8.17 6.31 -2.00
CA ASP A 68 7.26 7.45 -2.22
C ASP A 68 6.32 7.73 -1.03
N ILE A 69 6.07 6.73 -0.20
CA ILE A 69 5.16 6.83 0.95
C ILE A 69 5.76 7.57 2.15
N GLU A 70 7.08 7.81 2.16
CA GLU A 70 7.78 8.29 3.36
C GLU A 70 7.50 9.75 3.70
N ASP A 71 7.17 10.56 2.70
CA ASP A 71 6.94 12.01 2.88
C ASP A 71 5.57 12.30 3.51
N GLU A 72 4.54 11.52 3.17
CA GLU A 72 3.15 11.81 3.58
C GLU A 72 2.46 10.66 4.33
N ILE A 73 2.50 9.44 3.78
CA ILE A 73 1.76 8.30 4.34
C ILE A 73 2.38 7.81 5.64
N VAL A 74 3.72 7.68 5.71
CA VAL A 74 4.41 7.20 6.92
C VAL A 74 4.17 8.15 8.12
N PRO A 75 4.34 9.48 7.98
CA PRO A 75 3.99 10.42 9.06
C PRO A 75 2.51 10.37 9.43
N LEU A 76 1.61 10.30 8.45
CA LEU A 76 0.17 10.23 8.67
C LEU A 76 -0.24 8.98 9.47
N CYS A 77 0.23 7.81 9.05
CA CYS A 77 -0.06 6.57 9.76
C CYS A 77 0.50 6.60 11.19
N ARG A 78 1.68 7.22 11.39
CA ARG A 78 2.23 7.41 12.74
C ARG A 78 1.39 8.37 13.58
N GLU A 79 0.91 9.48 13.01
CA GLU A 79 0.03 10.45 13.66
C GLU A 79 -1.28 9.81 14.12
N LEU A 80 -1.91 9.01 13.26
CA LEU A 80 -3.20 8.37 13.50
C LEU A 80 -3.13 7.01 14.21
N GLY A 81 -1.92 6.50 14.51
CA GLY A 81 -1.73 5.20 15.14
C GLY A 81 -2.11 4.00 14.24
N ILE A 82 -1.96 4.14 12.93
CA ILE A 82 -2.29 3.14 11.92
C ILE A 82 -1.05 2.29 11.60
N GLY A 83 -1.20 0.96 11.55
CA GLY A 83 -0.13 0.05 11.12
C GLY A 83 0.14 0.13 9.62
N ILE A 84 1.40 -0.06 9.20
CA ILE A 84 1.78 -0.16 7.78
C ILE A 84 2.11 -1.62 7.47
N VAL A 85 1.44 -2.18 6.45
CA VAL A 85 1.67 -3.55 5.97
C VAL A 85 2.28 -3.47 4.57
N THR A 86 3.59 -3.65 4.48
CA THR A 86 4.31 -3.49 3.21
C THR A 86 4.17 -4.71 2.32
N TYR A 87 3.79 -4.54 1.05
CA TYR A 87 4.02 -5.57 0.04
C TYR A 87 5.26 -5.25 -0.81
N SER A 88 5.74 -6.27 -1.52
CA SER A 88 6.99 -6.21 -2.31
C SER A 88 8.18 -5.59 -1.56
N PRO A 89 8.42 -5.92 -0.27
CA PRO A 89 9.51 -5.29 0.49
C PRO A 89 10.90 -5.60 -0.08
N LEU A 90 11.01 -6.65 -0.89
CA LEU A 90 12.22 -7.05 -1.61
C LEU A 90 12.38 -6.40 -2.99
N GLY A 91 11.68 -5.30 -3.28
CA GLY A 91 11.76 -4.61 -4.57
C GLY A 91 11.37 -5.54 -5.73
N ARG A 92 10.30 -6.32 -5.55
CA ARG A 92 9.80 -7.29 -6.55
C ARG A 92 10.86 -8.33 -6.99
N GLY A 93 11.75 -8.73 -6.09
CA GLY A 93 12.79 -9.75 -6.35
C GLY A 93 14.14 -9.17 -6.74
N PHE A 94 14.25 -7.84 -6.80
CA PHE A 94 15.53 -7.15 -7.00
C PHE A 94 16.44 -7.28 -5.78
N PHE A 95 15.87 -7.24 -4.57
CA PHE A 95 16.57 -7.53 -3.32
C PHE A 95 16.46 -9.02 -2.99
N GLY A 96 17.49 -9.79 -3.34
CA GLY A 96 17.49 -11.26 -3.25
C GLY A 96 18.37 -11.94 -4.31
N GLY A 97 19.01 -11.16 -5.18
CA GLY A 97 20.10 -11.59 -6.06
C GLY A 97 19.65 -12.21 -7.39
N LYS A 98 18.42 -12.74 -7.51
CA LYS A 98 17.97 -13.39 -8.75
C LYS A 98 17.84 -12.43 -9.94
N GLY A 99 17.24 -11.25 -9.75
CA GLY A 99 17.08 -10.27 -10.83
C GLY A 99 18.38 -9.61 -11.32
N VAL A 100 19.45 -9.64 -10.50
CA VAL A 100 20.77 -9.12 -10.89
C VAL A 100 21.53 -10.13 -11.74
N LEU A 101 21.37 -11.44 -11.49
CA LEU A 101 22.05 -12.49 -12.24
C LEU A 101 21.51 -12.65 -13.67
N GLU A 102 20.23 -12.35 -13.92
CA GLU A 102 19.59 -12.52 -15.23
C GLU A 102 19.99 -11.44 -16.26
N ASN A 103 20.54 -10.30 -15.82
CA ASN A 103 20.98 -9.21 -16.70
C ASN A 103 22.50 -9.09 -16.88
N VAL A 104 23.28 -9.96 -16.21
CA VAL A 104 24.72 -10.04 -16.47
C VAL A 104 24.91 -11.10 -17.55
N SER A 105 25.32 -10.66 -18.75
CA SER A 105 25.79 -11.55 -19.81
C SER A 105 26.73 -12.60 -19.21
N ALA A 106 26.50 -13.88 -19.53
CA ALA A 106 27.32 -15.01 -19.10
C ALA A 106 28.81 -14.88 -19.49
N ALA A 107 29.17 -13.87 -20.31
CA ALA A 107 30.52 -13.53 -20.70
C ALA A 107 31.20 -12.46 -19.81
N SER A 108 30.58 -12.01 -18.71
CA SER A 108 31.19 -11.01 -17.82
C SER A 108 32.28 -11.64 -16.94
N SER A 109 33.45 -10.99 -16.89
CA SER A 109 34.65 -11.42 -16.15
C SER A 109 34.44 -11.64 -14.65
N LEU A 110 33.32 -11.16 -14.10
CA LEU A 110 32.92 -11.34 -12.70
C LEU A 110 32.58 -12.80 -12.34
N VAL A 111 32.10 -13.61 -13.30
CA VAL A 111 31.75 -15.03 -13.03
C VAL A 111 33.01 -15.88 -12.82
N TYR A 112 34.10 -15.55 -13.51
CA TYR A 112 35.35 -16.32 -13.44
C TYR A 112 36.05 -16.21 -12.08
N SER A 113 35.93 -15.07 -11.40
CA SER A 113 36.55 -14.85 -10.08
C SER A 113 35.90 -15.66 -8.96
N ILE A 114 34.60 -15.96 -9.09
CA ILE A 114 33.85 -16.73 -8.09
C ILE A 114 34.15 -18.22 -8.19
N LEU A 115 34.34 -18.76 -9.40
CA LEU A 115 34.61 -20.18 -9.63
C LEU A 115 36.10 -20.56 -9.45
N ALA A 116 37.03 -19.60 -9.52
CA ALA A 116 38.46 -19.86 -9.34
C ALA A 116 38.91 -19.93 -7.86
N SER A 117 37.99 -19.72 -6.91
CA SER A 117 38.27 -19.68 -5.46
C SER A 117 37.63 -20.84 -4.69
N SER A 118 37.13 -21.87 -5.39
CA SER A 118 36.52 -23.09 -4.83
C SER A 118 37.30 -24.33 -5.22
#